data_AF-A0A6L7U2E5-F1
#
_entry.id   AF-A0A6L7U2E5-F1
#
_cell.length_a   1.000
_cell.length_b   1.000
_cell.length_c   1.000
_cell.angle_alpha   90.00
_cell.angle_beta   90.00
_cell.angle_gamma   90.00
#
_symmetry.space_group_name_H-M   'P 1'
#
loop_
_entity.id
_entity.type
_entity.pdbx_description
1 polymer ?
#
loop_
_entity_poly.entity_id
_entity_poly.type
_entity_poly.pdbx_seq_one_letter_code
_entity_poly.pdbx_strand_id
1 'polypeptide(L)'
;MNRPLTGRQFVRASPKTIGAMLRQARKARGLTQGEAAELLGVARTTLSAIETGNRRVRPDELLHLSGMYGRNLNELLGEREIISDFPSQFQASHLAGTAGDAEAELFAAVHRFQRLCEDYLFLETTNGVSLRRDYPPEYLIMRYRAEQSGQDAAMAERNRLGLGDGPISNLRQVLEDEVGLRVFTILLPSKVAGIFAYNEALGGCIAVNESHSAEHRQWSLSLEYGHFLTARHRADIAPVQPSLRPNVFERCANAFAGAFLMPATGLQRRFNQVAREADGLVTPMEIMRLAVAYQVTFQAMTIRLEKLRHLPKGTWGRLLGKGFKVSEAQMPTGLQSNEKTGLGLSMRYQLLACRAFEDGEITESHFARLLLLDRLDARAVRLRFLEGMVANDELDGGLFSQELRPSVETVAPPS
;
A
#
# COMPACT_ATOMS: atom_id res chain seq x y z
N MET A 1 -7.22 -11.64 -39.80
CA MET A 1 -5.90 -11.32 -40.38
C MET A 1 -5.20 -10.30 -39.49
N ASN A 2 -4.02 -10.69 -39.03
CA ASN A 2 -3.02 -10.01 -38.20
C ASN A 2 -2.98 -8.47 -38.19
N ARG A 3 -2.88 -7.88 -36.99
CA ARG A 3 -1.58 -7.41 -36.44
C ARG A 3 -1.66 -7.20 -34.90
N PRO A 4 -0.58 -7.49 -34.15
CA PRO A 4 -0.55 -7.46 -32.70
C PRO A 4 -0.26 -6.06 -32.15
N LEU A 5 -0.94 -5.67 -31.07
CA LEU A 5 -0.54 -4.53 -30.23
C LEU A 5 0.54 -4.96 -29.24
N THR A 6 1.69 -5.41 -29.73
CA THR A 6 2.93 -5.45 -28.93
C THR A 6 3.57 -4.06 -29.01
N GLY A 7 3.12 -3.17 -28.14
CA GLY A 7 3.69 -1.85 -27.93
C GLY A 7 4.51 -1.77 -26.65
N ARG A 8 5.38 -2.75 -26.36
CA ARG A 8 6.46 -2.58 -25.37
C ARG A 8 7.45 -1.55 -25.91
N GLN A 9 7.21 -0.28 -25.64
CA GLN A 9 8.17 0.78 -25.94
C GLN A 9 9.22 0.84 -24.83
N PHE A 10 10.36 0.18 -25.05
CA PHE A 10 11.58 0.47 -24.30
C PHE A 10 12.05 1.86 -24.74
N VAL A 11 11.78 2.89 -23.92
CA VAL A 11 12.40 4.19 -24.12
C VAL A 11 13.88 4.03 -23.77
N ARG A 12 14.78 4.11 -24.75
CA ARG A 12 16.22 4.22 -24.48
C ARG A 12 16.42 5.42 -23.55
N ALA A 13 16.82 5.18 -22.30
CA ALA A 13 17.00 6.23 -21.32
C ALA A 13 17.93 7.32 -21.86
N SER A 14 17.49 8.57 -21.76
CA SER A 14 18.27 9.69 -22.29
C SER A 14 19.59 9.82 -21.51
N PRO A 15 20.68 10.31 -22.12
CA PRO A 15 21.95 10.50 -21.42
C PRO A 15 21.83 11.38 -20.16
N LYS A 16 20.89 12.33 -20.17
CA LYS A 16 20.57 13.18 -19.01
C LYS A 16 19.93 12.39 -17.88
N THR A 17 19.02 11.47 -18.19
CA THR A 17 18.34 10.61 -17.21
C THR A 17 19.36 9.71 -16.51
N ILE A 18 20.18 9.00 -17.30
CA ILE A 18 21.22 8.11 -16.76
C ILE A 18 22.24 8.91 -15.91
N GLY A 19 22.64 10.10 -16.39
CA GLY A 19 23.54 10.99 -15.64
C GLY A 19 22.99 11.41 -14.28
N ALA A 20 21.70 11.77 -14.21
CA ALA A 20 21.04 12.13 -12.96
C ALA A 20 20.99 10.96 -11.96
N MET A 21 20.69 9.75 -12.44
CA MET A 21 20.65 8.54 -11.61
C MET A 21 22.04 8.18 -11.05
N LEU A 22 23.08 8.27 -11.89
CA LEU A 22 24.47 8.07 -11.46
C LEU A 22 24.87 9.09 -10.38
N ARG A 23 24.50 10.37 -10.57
CA ARG A 23 24.76 11.42 -9.59
C ARG A 23 24.09 11.13 -8.24
N GLN A 24 22.84 10.66 -8.26
CA GLN A 24 22.10 10.31 -7.05
C GLN A 24 22.72 9.10 -6.35
N ALA A 25 23.07 8.06 -7.11
CA ALA A 25 23.71 6.85 -6.60
C ALA A 25 25.07 7.14 -5.94
N ARG A 26 25.88 8.02 -6.57
CA ARG A 26 27.13 8.49 -5.99
C ARG A 26 26.93 9.21 -4.66
N LYS A 27 25.99 10.16 -4.62
CA LYS A 27 25.67 10.91 -3.39
C LYS A 27 25.19 10.00 -2.27
N ALA A 28 24.41 8.96 -2.58
CA ALA A 28 23.94 7.99 -1.59
C ALA A 28 25.07 7.17 -0.96
N ARG A 29 26.23 7.06 -1.62
CA ARG A 29 27.46 6.47 -1.08
C ARG A 29 28.38 7.47 -0.37
N GLY A 30 27.98 8.74 -0.28
CA GLY A 30 28.80 9.79 0.31
C GLY A 30 30.03 10.19 -0.52
N LEU A 31 30.16 9.70 -1.75
CA LEU A 31 31.33 9.95 -2.59
C LEU A 31 31.25 11.32 -3.27
N THR A 32 32.37 12.04 -3.32
CA THR A 32 32.54 13.26 -4.13
C THR A 32 32.73 12.90 -5.61
N GLN A 33 32.56 13.88 -6.50
CA GLN A 33 32.85 13.67 -7.93
C GLN A 33 34.35 13.41 -8.18
N GLY A 34 35.25 13.89 -7.31
CA GLY A 34 36.69 13.62 -7.44
C GLY A 34 36.99 12.15 -7.17
N GLU A 35 36.58 11.66 -6.00
CA GLU A 35 36.81 10.27 -5.57
C GLU A 35 36.18 9.26 -6.53
N ALA A 36 34.95 9.51 -6.99
CA ALA A 36 34.30 8.63 -7.95
C ALA A 36 34.98 8.65 -9.33
N ALA A 37 35.59 9.77 -9.73
CA ALA A 37 36.31 9.86 -11.00
C ALA A 37 37.67 9.14 -10.93
N GLU A 38 38.36 9.26 -9.79
CA GLU A 38 39.60 8.51 -9.52
C GLU A 38 39.36 7.01 -9.52
N LEU A 39 38.33 6.54 -8.83
CA LEU A 39 37.95 5.12 -8.78
C LEU A 39 37.52 4.57 -10.16
N LEU A 40 36.92 5.42 -11.01
CA LEU A 40 36.56 5.06 -12.38
C LEU A 40 37.74 5.18 -13.36
N GLY A 41 38.85 5.81 -12.97
CA GLY A 41 40.01 6.05 -13.84
C GLY A 41 39.79 7.14 -14.90
N VAL A 42 38.94 8.13 -14.62
CA VAL A 42 38.64 9.24 -15.55
C VAL A 42 38.87 10.61 -14.91
N ALA A 43 38.99 11.67 -15.72
CA ALA A 43 39.06 13.03 -15.19
C ALA A 43 37.73 13.45 -14.52
N ARG A 44 37.79 14.23 -13.43
CA ARG A 44 36.60 14.77 -12.73
C ARG A 44 35.62 15.49 -13.66
N THR A 45 36.12 16.22 -14.65
CA THR A 45 35.31 16.89 -15.68
C THR A 45 34.52 15.90 -16.54
N THR A 46 35.08 14.72 -16.81
CA THR A 46 34.42 13.63 -17.54
C THR A 46 33.25 13.08 -16.74
N LEU A 47 33.46 12.80 -15.44
CA LEU A 47 32.37 12.34 -14.57
C LEU A 47 31.27 13.41 -14.45
N SER A 48 31.63 14.69 -14.30
CA SER A 48 30.66 15.79 -14.30
C SER A 48 29.85 15.88 -15.60
N ALA A 49 30.51 15.70 -16.75
CA ALA A 49 29.85 15.68 -18.06
C ALA A 49 28.92 14.47 -18.23
N ILE A 50 29.27 13.31 -17.67
CA ILE A 50 28.40 12.14 -17.59
C ILE A 50 27.18 12.44 -16.71
N GLU A 51 27.39 12.95 -15.49
CA GLU A 51 26.32 13.23 -14.53
C GLU A 51 25.33 14.33 -14.97
N THR A 52 25.80 15.25 -15.82
CA THR A 52 24.96 16.31 -16.40
C THR A 52 24.30 15.88 -17.73
N GLY A 53 24.64 14.70 -18.25
CA GLY A 53 24.14 14.18 -19.52
C GLY A 53 24.74 14.84 -20.76
N ASN A 54 25.79 15.66 -20.60
CA ASN A 54 26.52 16.28 -21.69
C ASN A 54 27.46 15.30 -22.40
N ARG A 55 27.79 14.17 -21.75
CA ARG A 55 28.52 13.04 -22.32
C ARG A 55 27.75 11.75 -22.06
N ARG A 56 27.66 10.88 -23.08
CA ARG A 56 27.13 9.53 -22.90
C ARG A 56 28.10 8.69 -22.08
N VAL A 57 27.57 7.98 -21.09
CA VAL A 57 28.31 6.93 -20.38
C VAL A 57 28.50 5.72 -21.29
N ARG A 58 29.69 5.13 -21.28
CA ARG A 58 29.98 3.91 -22.02
C ARG A 58 29.51 2.67 -21.23
N PRO A 59 29.20 1.53 -21.89
CA PRO A 59 28.72 0.34 -21.19
C PRO A 59 29.67 -0.17 -20.09
N ASP A 60 30.97 -0.14 -20.34
CA ASP A 60 32.04 -0.51 -19.40
C ASP A 60 32.16 0.46 -18.21
N GLU A 61 32.01 1.77 -18.45
CA GLU A 61 31.95 2.79 -17.41
C GLU A 61 30.70 2.59 -16.53
N LEU A 62 29.56 2.30 -17.16
CA LEU A 62 28.29 2.09 -16.47
C LEU A 62 28.32 0.85 -15.59
N LEU A 63 28.91 -0.25 -16.07
CA LEU A 63 29.16 -1.48 -15.29
C LEU A 63 30.01 -1.19 -14.05
N HIS A 64 31.14 -0.48 -14.20
CA HIS A 64 31.99 -0.11 -13.07
C HIS A 64 31.27 0.78 -12.06
N LEU A 65 30.58 1.82 -12.54
CA LEU A 65 29.81 2.71 -11.70
C LEU A 65 28.69 1.98 -10.95
N SER A 66 28.04 0.99 -11.58
CA SER A 66 27.03 0.15 -10.94
C SER A 66 27.60 -0.64 -9.75
N GLY A 67 28.76 -1.26 -9.92
CA GLY A 67 29.46 -1.98 -8.86
C GLY A 67 29.92 -1.06 -7.74
N MET A 68 30.55 0.06 -8.09
CA MET A 68 31.02 1.07 -7.13
C MET A 68 29.90 1.64 -6.27
N TYR A 69 28.74 1.91 -6.89
CA TYR A 69 27.60 2.49 -6.18
C TYR A 69 26.72 1.43 -5.51
N GLY A 70 26.95 0.14 -5.80
CA GLY A 70 26.11 -0.99 -5.40
C GLY A 70 24.68 -0.85 -5.90
N ARG A 71 24.54 -0.47 -7.17
CA ARG A 71 23.27 -0.36 -7.89
C ARG A 71 23.27 -1.39 -9.02
N ASN A 72 22.10 -1.95 -9.31
CA ASN A 72 21.97 -2.86 -10.45
C ASN A 72 22.03 -2.05 -11.77
N LEU A 73 22.62 -2.60 -12.83
CA LEU A 73 22.62 -1.98 -14.17
C LEU A 73 21.22 -1.65 -14.67
N ASN A 74 20.22 -2.50 -14.40
CA ASN A 74 18.85 -2.26 -14.81
C ASN A 74 18.24 -1.06 -14.06
N GLU A 75 18.69 -0.80 -12.81
CA GLU A 75 18.33 0.43 -12.09
C GLU A 75 18.94 1.66 -12.75
N LEU A 76 20.19 1.60 -13.22
CA LEU A 76 20.90 2.75 -13.81
C LEU A 76 20.53 3.01 -15.28
N LEU A 77 20.16 1.97 -16.02
CA LEU A 77 19.75 2.03 -17.42
C LEU A 77 18.33 2.55 -17.60
N GLY A 78 17.57 2.68 -16.52
CA GLY A 78 16.17 3.06 -16.61
C GLY A 78 15.35 2.07 -17.45
N GLU A 79 15.74 0.79 -17.52
CA GLU A 79 14.87 -0.31 -17.98
C GLU A 79 13.82 -0.64 -16.90
N ARG A 80 13.23 0.41 -16.35
CA ARG A 80 11.93 0.40 -15.71
C ARG A 80 11.03 1.05 -16.74
N GLU A 81 9.84 0.50 -16.99
CA GLU A 81 8.77 1.33 -17.53
C GLU A 81 8.80 2.62 -16.70
N ILE A 82 8.93 3.79 -17.34
CA ILE A 82 8.90 5.06 -16.61
C ILE A 82 7.45 5.20 -16.15
N ILE A 83 7.18 4.55 -15.04
CA ILE A 83 6.09 4.80 -14.14
C ILE A 83 6.27 6.27 -13.80
N SER A 84 5.30 7.10 -14.19
CA SER A 84 5.25 8.53 -13.86
C SER A 84 5.75 8.78 -12.43
N ASP A 85 6.66 9.74 -12.26
CA ASP A 85 7.28 10.05 -10.98
C ASP A 85 6.21 10.39 -9.94
N PHE A 86 5.94 9.48 -9.00
CA PHE A 86 4.99 9.68 -7.90
C PHE A 86 5.18 11.03 -7.20
N PRO A 87 6.41 11.43 -6.79
CA PRO A 87 6.72 12.78 -6.32
C PRO A 87 6.09 13.91 -7.14
N SER A 88 6.10 13.82 -8.48
CA SER A 88 5.53 14.84 -9.35
C SER A 88 3.99 14.90 -9.36
N GLN A 89 3.33 13.81 -8.97
CA GLN A 89 1.87 13.77 -8.84
C GLN A 89 1.38 14.44 -7.54
N PHE A 90 2.23 14.52 -6.51
CA PHE A 90 1.88 15.14 -5.24
C PHE A 90 2.01 16.67 -5.33
N GLN A 91 0.95 17.38 -4.95
CA GLN A 91 0.94 18.84 -5.04
C GLN A 91 1.81 19.48 -3.95
N ALA A 92 2.50 20.57 -4.29
CA ALA A 92 3.26 21.39 -3.33
C ALA A 92 2.40 21.94 -2.17
N SER A 93 1.07 21.97 -2.30
CA SER A 93 0.15 22.34 -1.22
C SER A 93 0.16 21.37 -0.05
N HIS A 94 0.58 20.11 -0.22
CA HIS A 94 0.77 19.16 0.90
C HIS A 94 1.93 19.57 1.83
N LEU A 95 2.80 20.48 1.36
CA LEU A 95 3.98 21.01 2.05
C LEU A 95 3.79 22.44 2.56
N ALA A 96 2.62 23.04 2.32
CA ALA A 96 2.32 24.41 2.73
C ALA A 96 2.16 24.50 4.27
N GLY A 97 3.27 24.63 4.97
CA GLY A 97 3.36 24.77 6.43
C GLY A 97 4.44 23.91 7.11
N THR A 98 5.19 23.10 6.34
CA THR A 98 6.30 22.28 6.88
C THR A 98 7.64 22.98 6.65
N ALA A 99 8.32 23.37 7.72
CA ALA A 99 9.68 23.89 7.65
C ALA A 99 10.67 22.75 7.35
N GLY A 100 11.55 22.95 6.37
CA GLY A 100 12.81 22.23 6.12
C GLY A 100 12.77 20.71 6.32
N ASP A 101 13.13 20.27 7.52
CA ASP A 101 13.35 18.86 7.85
C ASP A 101 12.10 17.97 7.65
N ALA A 102 10.91 18.50 7.94
CA ALA A 102 9.66 17.75 7.78
C ALA A 102 9.29 17.53 6.29
N GLU A 103 9.65 18.49 5.44
CA GLU A 103 9.49 18.36 3.98
C GLU A 103 10.48 17.33 3.42
N ALA A 104 11.74 17.36 3.87
CA ALA A 104 12.75 16.37 3.49
C ALA A 104 12.37 14.96 3.93
N GLU A 105 11.83 14.80 5.15
CA GLU A 105 11.36 13.51 5.67
C GLU A 105 10.19 12.97 4.83
N LEU A 106 9.22 13.82 4.50
CA LEU A 106 8.08 13.44 3.65
C LEU A 106 8.54 13.06 2.23
N PHE A 107 9.43 13.85 1.63
CA PHE A 107 9.99 13.56 0.33
C PHE A 107 10.72 12.21 0.30
N ALA A 108 11.52 11.92 1.33
CA ALA A 108 12.18 10.63 1.49
C ALA A 108 11.16 9.49 1.65
N ALA A 109 10.08 9.69 2.41
CA ALA A 109 9.02 8.71 2.58
C ALA A 109 8.28 8.41 1.27
N VAL A 110 7.94 9.43 0.48
CA VAL A 110 7.32 9.29 -0.86
C VAL A 110 8.22 8.48 -1.79
N HIS A 111 9.53 8.74 -1.80
CA HIS A 111 10.46 7.95 -2.62
C HIS A 111 10.61 6.50 -2.14
N ARG A 112 10.57 6.24 -0.83
CA ARG A 112 10.54 4.87 -0.31
C ARG A 112 9.27 4.15 -0.77
N PHE A 113 8.12 4.81 -0.70
CA PHE A 113 6.85 4.28 -1.17
C PHE A 113 6.86 3.96 -2.67
N GLN A 114 7.34 4.88 -3.50
CA GLN A 114 7.51 4.65 -4.93
C GLN A 114 8.39 3.43 -5.21
N ARG A 115 9.55 3.33 -4.54
CA ARG A 115 10.46 2.18 -4.71
C ARG A 115 9.77 0.86 -4.38
N LEU A 116 8.99 0.80 -3.31
CA LEU A 116 8.24 -0.41 -2.94
C LEU A 116 7.19 -0.80 -4.00
N CYS A 117 6.53 0.19 -4.60
CA CYS A 117 5.58 -0.07 -5.67
C CYS A 117 6.28 -0.65 -6.92
N GLU A 118 7.42 -0.06 -7.30
CA GLU A 118 8.26 -0.52 -8.40
C GLU A 118 8.84 -1.92 -8.13
N ASP A 119 9.27 -2.18 -6.89
CA ASP A 119 9.76 -3.48 -6.46
C ASP A 119 8.67 -4.56 -6.53
N TYR A 120 7.42 -4.21 -6.18
CA TYR A 120 6.28 -5.12 -6.35
C TYR A 120 6.10 -5.48 -7.83
N LEU A 121 6.07 -4.49 -8.72
CA LEU A 121 5.93 -4.74 -10.16
C LEU A 121 7.08 -5.57 -10.73
N PHE A 122 8.31 -5.31 -10.26
CA PHE A 122 9.47 -6.13 -10.59
C PHE A 122 9.24 -7.59 -10.18
N LEU A 123 8.82 -7.83 -8.94
CA LEU A 123 8.54 -9.18 -8.44
C LEU A 123 7.45 -9.89 -9.23
N GLU A 124 6.37 -9.20 -9.59
CA GLU A 124 5.33 -9.73 -10.47
C GLU A 124 5.87 -10.14 -11.83
N THR A 125 6.65 -9.26 -12.45
CA THR A 125 7.25 -9.49 -13.77
C THR A 125 8.21 -10.66 -13.75
N THR A 126 9.10 -10.73 -12.75
CA THR A 126 10.06 -11.83 -12.56
C THR A 126 9.35 -13.16 -12.37
N ASN A 127 8.25 -13.18 -11.62
CA ASN A 127 7.47 -14.39 -11.38
C ASN A 127 6.47 -14.72 -12.52
N GLY A 128 6.39 -13.90 -13.56
CA GLY A 128 5.44 -14.09 -14.67
C GLY A 128 3.97 -13.99 -14.27
N VAL A 129 3.66 -13.25 -13.20
CA VAL A 129 2.29 -13.09 -12.68
C VAL A 129 1.89 -11.61 -12.66
N SER A 130 0.60 -11.33 -12.58
CA SER A 130 0.09 -9.96 -12.40
C SER A 130 -1.01 -9.95 -11.34
N LEU A 131 -1.10 -8.84 -10.59
CA LEU A 131 -2.20 -8.59 -9.68
C LEU A 131 -3.48 -8.37 -10.49
N ARG A 132 -4.50 -9.16 -10.18
CA ARG A 132 -5.84 -8.97 -10.73
C ARG A 132 -6.39 -7.65 -10.23
N ARG A 133 -6.72 -6.73 -11.15
CA ARG A 133 -7.31 -5.43 -10.83
C ARG A 133 -8.81 -5.48 -11.10
N ASP A 134 -9.62 -5.41 -10.05
CA ASP A 134 -11.08 -5.35 -10.15
C ASP A 134 -11.57 -3.98 -9.66
N TYR A 135 -11.16 -2.95 -10.37
CA TYR A 135 -11.46 -1.57 -10.02
C TYR A 135 -12.86 -1.19 -10.54
N PRO A 136 -13.78 -0.71 -9.69
CA PRO A 136 -15.05 -0.17 -10.17
C PRO A 136 -14.80 1.11 -11.00
N PRO A 137 -15.77 1.60 -11.78
CA PRO A 137 -15.74 2.98 -12.27
C PRO A 137 -15.59 3.97 -11.10
N GLU A 138 -14.99 5.14 -11.35
CA GLU A 138 -14.90 6.17 -10.30
C GLU A 138 -16.31 6.65 -9.88
N TYR A 139 -16.53 6.72 -8.58
CA TYR A 139 -17.78 7.22 -8.00
C TYR A 139 -17.85 8.74 -8.10
N LEU A 140 -18.94 9.24 -8.67
CA LEU A 140 -19.15 10.68 -8.85
C LEU A 140 -19.43 11.37 -7.51
N ILE A 141 -18.74 12.48 -7.24
CA ILE A 141 -19.02 13.31 -6.06
C ILE A 141 -19.99 14.43 -6.39
N MET A 142 -21.17 14.39 -5.78
CA MET A 142 -22.11 15.51 -5.80
C MET A 142 -21.62 16.58 -4.81
N ARG A 143 -21.04 17.69 -5.30
CA ARG A 143 -20.32 18.69 -4.47
C ARG A 143 -21.10 19.19 -3.24
N TYR A 144 -22.41 19.41 -3.37
CA TYR A 144 -23.28 19.88 -2.29
C TYR A 144 -23.71 18.76 -1.31
N ARG A 145 -23.40 17.50 -1.62
CA ARG A 145 -23.72 16.28 -0.87
C ARG A 145 -22.51 15.34 -0.80
N ALA A 146 -21.32 15.91 -0.58
CA ALA A 146 -20.07 15.15 -0.56
C ALA A 146 -20.11 13.99 0.46
N GLU A 147 -20.62 14.22 1.67
CA GLU A 147 -20.73 13.19 2.70
C GLU A 147 -21.75 12.11 2.35
N GLN A 148 -22.83 12.45 1.63
CA GLN A 148 -23.77 11.45 1.16
C GLN A 148 -23.15 10.62 0.04
N SER A 149 -22.43 11.25 -0.89
CA SER A 149 -21.71 10.57 -1.98
C SER A 149 -20.74 9.53 -1.43
N GLY A 150 -20.00 9.87 -0.35
CA GLY A 150 -19.11 8.92 0.32
C GLY A 150 -19.85 7.76 0.98
N GLN A 151 -21.00 8.02 1.61
CA GLN A 151 -21.83 6.95 2.21
C GLN A 151 -22.40 6.01 1.14
N ASP A 152 -22.87 6.56 0.02
CA ASP A 152 -23.43 5.78 -1.08
C ASP A 152 -22.34 4.91 -1.73
N ALA A 153 -21.15 5.47 -1.97
CA ALA A 153 -19.99 4.73 -2.46
C ALA A 153 -19.57 3.61 -1.50
N ALA A 154 -19.58 3.87 -0.19
CA ALA A 154 -19.28 2.84 0.81
C ALA A 154 -20.27 1.67 0.77
N MET A 155 -21.57 1.96 0.65
CA MET A 155 -22.59 0.91 0.52
C MET A 155 -22.44 0.13 -0.78
N ALA A 156 -22.20 0.82 -1.90
CA ALA A 156 -21.97 0.18 -3.20
C ALA A 156 -20.76 -0.77 -3.15
N GLU A 157 -19.66 -0.34 -2.55
CA GLU A 157 -18.46 -1.17 -2.40
C GLU A 157 -18.64 -2.35 -1.44
N ARG A 158 -19.36 -2.16 -0.33
CA ARG A 158 -19.68 -3.29 0.55
C ARG A 158 -20.52 -4.34 -0.15
N ASN A 159 -21.45 -3.93 -1.02
CA ASN A 159 -22.26 -4.84 -1.82
C ASN A 159 -21.41 -5.52 -2.90
N ARG A 160 -20.59 -4.78 -3.64
CA ARG A 160 -19.70 -5.31 -4.68
C ARG A 160 -18.73 -6.36 -4.13
N LEU A 161 -18.17 -6.09 -2.95
CA LEU A 161 -17.20 -6.96 -2.27
C LEU A 161 -17.84 -8.03 -1.38
N GLY A 162 -19.18 -8.13 -1.33
CA GLY A 162 -19.88 -9.15 -0.53
C GLY A 162 -19.66 -9.05 0.99
N LEU A 163 -19.33 -7.86 1.51
CA LEU A 163 -18.95 -7.66 2.92
C LEU A 163 -20.15 -7.63 3.88
N GLY A 164 -21.38 -7.56 3.36
CA GLY A 164 -22.60 -7.44 4.15
C GLY A 164 -22.59 -6.19 5.06
N ASP A 165 -23.18 -6.29 6.25
CA ASP A 165 -23.31 -5.17 7.21
C ASP A 165 -22.44 -5.33 8.48
N GLY A 166 -21.56 -6.32 8.52
CA GLY A 166 -20.68 -6.60 9.66
C GLY A 166 -19.38 -5.78 9.69
N PRO A 167 -18.61 -5.84 10.79
CA PRO A 167 -17.22 -5.41 10.81
C PRO A 167 -16.38 -6.07 9.70
N ILE A 168 -15.33 -5.39 9.24
CA ILE A 168 -14.34 -5.92 8.30
C ILE A 168 -13.09 -6.30 9.11
N SER A 169 -12.77 -7.58 9.20
CA SER A 169 -11.67 -8.10 10.05
C SER A 169 -10.30 -8.12 9.37
N ASN A 170 -10.25 -8.12 8.03
CA ASN A 170 -9.03 -8.23 7.24
C ASN A 170 -9.02 -7.22 6.09
N LEU A 171 -9.32 -5.94 6.37
CA LEU A 171 -9.47 -4.89 5.36
C LEU A 171 -8.33 -4.87 4.34
N ARG A 172 -7.07 -4.93 4.81
CA ARG A 172 -5.90 -4.96 3.92
C ARG A 172 -5.99 -6.08 2.90
N GLN A 173 -6.27 -7.29 3.35
CA GLN A 173 -6.35 -8.46 2.49
C GLN A 173 -7.50 -8.33 1.49
N VAL A 174 -8.67 -7.84 1.91
CA VAL A 174 -9.79 -7.59 1.00
C VAL A 174 -9.38 -6.61 -0.11
N LEU A 175 -8.67 -5.53 0.22
CA LEU A 175 -8.21 -4.57 -0.78
C LEU A 175 -7.10 -5.13 -1.69
N GLU A 176 -6.23 -5.98 -1.16
CA GLU A 176 -5.16 -6.63 -1.94
C GLU A 176 -5.73 -7.69 -2.90
N ASP A 177 -6.57 -8.60 -2.40
CA ASP A 177 -7.02 -9.80 -3.13
C ASP A 177 -8.25 -9.53 -4.01
N GLU A 178 -9.26 -8.82 -3.49
CA GLU A 178 -10.54 -8.62 -4.19
C GLU A 178 -10.56 -7.36 -5.06
N VAL A 179 -9.80 -6.33 -4.67
CA VAL A 179 -9.72 -5.07 -5.46
C VAL A 179 -8.48 -5.04 -6.34
N GLY A 180 -7.36 -5.59 -5.88
CA GLY A 180 -6.08 -5.50 -6.58
C GLY A 180 -5.32 -4.21 -6.28
N LEU A 181 -5.34 -3.75 -5.03
CA LEU A 181 -4.53 -2.63 -4.54
C LEU A 181 -3.20 -3.14 -3.95
N ARG A 182 -2.12 -2.39 -4.14
CA ARG A 182 -0.85 -2.65 -3.44
C ARG A 182 -0.84 -1.85 -2.16
N VAL A 183 -0.94 -2.53 -1.02
CA VAL A 183 -0.97 -1.89 0.30
C VAL A 183 0.34 -2.13 1.03
N PHE A 184 0.89 -1.08 1.63
CA PHE A 184 2.11 -1.12 2.43
C PHE A 184 1.91 -0.45 3.79
N THR A 185 2.54 -0.99 4.83
CA THR A 185 2.71 -0.31 6.11
C THR A 185 4.17 0.14 6.17
N ILE A 186 4.41 1.45 6.22
CA ILE A 186 5.77 2.01 6.23
C ILE A 186 5.88 3.17 7.22
N LEU A 187 7.09 3.43 7.70
CA LEU A 187 7.36 4.63 8.48
C LEU A 187 7.15 5.89 7.64
N LEU A 188 6.14 6.66 8.02
CA LEU A 188 5.81 7.99 7.50
C LEU A 188 6.01 9.04 8.60
N PRO A 189 6.22 10.33 8.26
CA PRO A 189 6.24 11.40 9.24
C PRO A 189 5.01 11.36 10.15
N SER A 190 5.16 11.70 11.43
CA SER A 190 4.11 11.51 12.45
C SER A 190 2.78 12.20 12.13
N LYS A 191 2.79 13.28 11.33
CA LYS A 191 1.61 14.04 10.88
C LYS A 191 0.95 13.49 9.62
N VAL A 192 1.53 12.47 8.99
CA VAL A 192 1.01 11.83 7.77
C VAL A 192 0.36 10.51 8.16
N ALA A 193 -0.91 10.34 7.79
CA ALA A 193 -1.71 9.16 8.10
C ALA A 193 -1.61 8.09 7.00
N GLY A 194 -1.56 8.54 5.75
CA GLY A 194 -1.47 7.68 4.58
C GLY A 194 -1.04 8.44 3.33
N ILE A 195 -0.69 7.65 2.31
CA ILE A 195 -0.36 8.13 0.97
C ILE A 195 -1.10 7.24 -0.02
N PHE A 196 -1.76 7.86 -0.99
CA PHE A 196 -2.39 7.20 -2.11
C PHE A 196 -1.76 7.67 -3.43
N ALA A 197 -1.48 6.72 -4.32
CA ALA A 197 -1.06 7.00 -5.69
C ALA A 197 -1.59 5.97 -6.67
N TYR A 198 -1.71 6.38 -7.94
CA TYR A 198 -2.15 5.53 -9.03
C TYR A 198 -1.40 5.88 -10.32
N ASN A 199 -1.10 4.86 -11.12
CA ASN A 199 -0.90 5.01 -12.55
C ASN A 199 -1.23 3.69 -13.27
N GLU A 200 -1.26 3.71 -14.60
CA GLU A 200 -1.63 2.53 -15.40
C GLU A 200 -0.65 1.35 -15.25
N ALA A 201 0.64 1.62 -15.10
CA ALA A 201 1.65 0.57 -14.99
C ALA A 201 1.57 -0.14 -13.63
N LEU A 202 1.55 0.63 -12.53
CA LEU A 202 1.49 0.11 -11.17
C LEU A 202 0.08 -0.26 -10.73
N GLY A 203 -0.98 0.37 -11.23
CA GLY A 203 -2.29 0.32 -10.60
C GLY A 203 -2.36 1.19 -9.33
N GLY A 204 -3.33 0.91 -8.47
CA GLY A 204 -3.53 1.64 -7.21
C GLY A 204 -2.59 1.16 -6.10
N CYS A 205 -1.90 2.11 -5.47
CA CYS A 205 -0.98 1.87 -4.37
C CYS A 205 -1.36 2.72 -3.16
N ILE A 206 -1.29 2.13 -1.96
CA ILE A 206 -1.58 2.78 -0.69
C ILE A 206 -0.45 2.49 0.30
N ALA A 207 0.01 3.52 1.00
CA ALA A 207 0.84 3.38 2.19
C ALA A 207 0.11 3.92 3.42
N VAL A 208 0.19 3.21 4.55
CA VAL A 208 -0.28 3.68 5.86
C VAL A 208 0.87 3.78 6.86
N ASN A 209 0.75 4.70 7.82
CA ASN A 209 1.84 4.99 8.75
C ASN A 209 2.02 3.88 9.80
N GLU A 210 3.19 3.24 9.78
CA GLU A 210 3.62 2.21 10.73
C GLU A 210 3.60 2.69 12.20
N SER A 211 3.87 3.97 12.43
CA SER A 211 3.92 4.54 13.78
C SER A 211 2.55 4.70 14.46
N HIS A 212 1.46 4.52 13.72
CA HIS A 212 0.09 4.65 14.25
C HIS A 212 -0.46 3.30 14.70
N SER A 213 -1.42 3.30 15.64
CA SER A 213 -2.06 2.06 16.09
C SER A 213 -2.79 1.34 14.96
N ALA A 214 -3.04 0.04 15.11
CA ALA A 214 -3.72 -0.76 14.09
C ALA A 214 -5.09 -0.19 13.68
N GLU A 215 -5.86 0.34 14.64
CA GLU A 215 -7.16 0.98 14.39
C GLU A 215 -7.02 2.28 13.59
N HIS A 216 -5.98 3.06 13.87
CA HIS A 216 -5.67 4.25 13.09
C HIS A 216 -5.24 3.89 11.66
N ARG A 217 -4.39 2.86 11.50
CA ARG A 217 -3.99 2.36 10.18
C ARG A 217 -5.19 1.84 9.38
N GLN A 218 -6.13 1.16 10.03
CA GLN A 218 -7.37 0.69 9.40
C GLN A 218 -8.26 1.84 8.93
N TRP A 219 -8.36 2.91 9.72
CA TRP A 219 -9.04 4.14 9.29
C TRP A 219 -8.34 4.78 8.10
N SER A 220 -7.01 4.99 8.17
CA SER A 220 -6.22 5.57 7.09
C SER A 220 -6.37 4.77 5.80
N LEU A 221 -6.24 3.45 5.87
CA LEU A 221 -6.41 2.57 4.71
C LEU A 221 -7.79 2.71 4.06
N SER A 222 -8.85 2.78 4.88
CA SER A 222 -10.21 2.98 4.38
C SER A 222 -10.41 4.38 3.78
N LEU A 223 -9.73 5.40 4.31
CA LEU A 223 -9.77 6.76 3.80
C LEU A 223 -9.08 6.83 2.44
N GLU A 224 -7.86 6.31 2.32
CA GLU A 224 -7.12 6.23 1.04
C GLU A 224 -7.89 5.44 -0.01
N TYR A 225 -8.60 4.37 0.40
CA TYR A 225 -9.48 3.65 -0.51
C TYR A 225 -10.62 4.54 -1.03
N GLY A 226 -11.21 5.39 -0.17
CA GLY A 226 -12.20 6.39 -0.58
C GLY A 226 -11.65 7.41 -1.60
N HIS A 227 -10.40 7.84 -1.45
CA HIS A 227 -9.74 8.69 -2.46
C HIS A 227 -9.55 7.95 -3.78
N PHE A 228 -9.05 6.71 -3.75
CA PHE A 228 -8.90 5.87 -4.94
C PHE A 228 -10.20 5.68 -5.73
N LEU A 229 -11.32 5.55 -5.02
CA LEU A 229 -12.63 5.31 -5.62
C LEU A 229 -13.27 6.56 -6.25
N THR A 230 -12.86 7.76 -5.83
CA THR A 230 -13.55 9.02 -6.20
C THR A 230 -12.66 10.02 -6.95
N ALA A 231 -11.34 9.83 -6.86
CA ALA A 231 -10.33 10.68 -7.47
C ALA A 231 -9.06 9.88 -7.78
N ARG A 232 -9.22 8.73 -8.46
CA ARG A 232 -8.17 7.75 -8.77
C ARG A 232 -6.92 8.39 -9.37
N HIS A 233 -7.09 9.33 -10.29
CA HIS A 233 -5.98 9.96 -11.01
C HIS A 233 -5.38 11.16 -10.25
N ARG A 234 -5.72 11.35 -8.97
CA ARG A 234 -5.19 12.41 -8.11
C ARG A 234 -4.51 11.76 -6.92
N ALA A 235 -3.18 11.69 -6.98
CA ALA A 235 -2.38 11.26 -5.85
C ALA A 235 -2.61 12.20 -4.65
N ASP A 236 -2.60 11.65 -3.45
CA ASP A 236 -2.96 12.36 -2.22
C ASP A 236 -2.10 11.92 -1.03
N ILE A 237 -1.94 12.83 -0.07
CA ILE A 237 -1.24 12.61 1.20
C ILE A 237 -2.20 13.01 2.31
N ALA A 238 -2.76 12.02 3.01
CA ALA A 238 -3.70 12.28 4.09
C ALA A 238 -2.99 12.75 5.36
N PRO A 239 -3.39 13.90 5.94
CA PRO A 239 -2.90 14.32 7.24
C PRO A 239 -3.58 13.54 8.37
N VAL A 240 -2.90 13.41 9.51
CA VAL A 240 -3.49 12.80 10.73
C VAL A 240 -4.66 13.62 11.28
N GLN A 241 -4.54 14.94 11.24
CA GLN A 241 -5.59 15.84 11.67
C GLN A 241 -6.35 16.37 10.45
N PRO A 242 -7.69 16.29 10.44
CA PRO A 242 -8.46 16.84 9.33
C PRO A 242 -8.28 18.35 9.24
N SER A 243 -8.26 18.87 8.01
CA SER A 243 -8.26 20.31 7.77
C SER A 243 -9.49 20.98 8.40
N LEU A 244 -9.32 22.20 8.92
CA LEU A 244 -10.44 23.02 9.42
C LEU A 244 -11.47 23.31 8.32
N ARG A 245 -11.05 23.31 7.06
CA ARG A 245 -11.89 23.49 5.87
C ARG A 245 -11.57 22.37 4.88
N PRO A 246 -12.10 21.17 5.09
CA PRO A 246 -11.82 20.04 4.20
C PRO A 246 -12.47 20.29 2.84
N ASN A 247 -11.76 19.93 1.78
CA ASN A 247 -12.27 20.01 0.42
C ASN A 247 -13.37 18.95 0.17
N VAL A 248 -13.97 18.96 -1.02
CA VAL A 248 -15.06 18.03 -1.37
C VAL A 248 -14.62 16.56 -1.37
N PHE A 249 -13.39 16.26 -1.80
CA PHE A 249 -12.83 14.91 -1.82
C PHE A 249 -12.59 14.40 -0.40
N GLU A 250 -11.96 15.22 0.45
CA GLU A 250 -11.75 14.93 1.87
C GLU A 250 -13.05 14.62 2.62
N ARG A 251 -14.08 15.46 2.41
CA ARG A 251 -15.40 15.24 3.02
C ARG A 251 -16.03 13.93 2.56
N CYS A 252 -15.89 13.61 1.27
CA CYS A 252 -16.38 12.37 0.69
C CYS A 252 -15.62 11.15 1.24
N ALA A 253 -14.28 11.17 1.22
CA ALA A 253 -13.43 10.08 1.70
C ALA A 253 -13.60 9.82 3.21
N ASN A 254 -13.71 10.86 4.03
CA ASN A 254 -14.00 10.70 5.45
C ASN A 254 -15.40 10.09 5.72
N ALA A 255 -16.40 10.48 4.93
CA ALA A 255 -17.74 9.89 5.03
C ALA A 255 -17.76 8.44 4.53
N PHE A 256 -17.03 8.15 3.45
CA PHE A 256 -16.79 6.81 2.94
C PHE A 256 -16.14 5.94 4.02
N ALA A 257 -15.00 6.33 4.59
CA ALA A 257 -14.30 5.52 5.59
C ALA A 257 -15.18 5.19 6.80
N GLY A 258 -15.91 6.20 7.31
CA GLY A 258 -16.85 6.01 8.40
C GLY A 258 -18.01 5.06 8.07
N ALA A 259 -18.54 5.11 6.85
CA ALA A 259 -19.65 4.26 6.44
C ALA A 259 -19.21 2.86 5.98
N PHE A 260 -18.00 2.76 5.42
CA PHE A 260 -17.41 1.52 4.95
C PHE A 260 -17.00 0.64 6.11
N LEU A 261 -16.31 1.21 7.11
CA LEU A 261 -15.94 0.49 8.34
C LEU A 261 -17.14 0.26 9.26
N MET A 262 -18.03 1.25 9.38
CA MET A 262 -19.17 1.22 10.30
C MET A 262 -20.50 1.51 9.56
N PRO A 263 -21.04 0.53 8.81
CA PRO A 263 -22.30 0.68 8.07
C PRO A 263 -23.46 0.99 9.01
N ALA A 264 -24.31 1.93 8.62
CA ALA A 264 -25.34 2.49 9.50
C ALA A 264 -26.32 1.42 10.02
N THR A 265 -26.81 0.56 9.13
CA THR A 265 -27.74 -0.54 9.43
C THR A 265 -27.14 -1.55 10.41
N GLY A 266 -25.92 -2.02 10.11
CA GLY A 266 -25.20 -2.98 10.95
C GLY A 266 -24.85 -2.42 12.32
N LEU A 267 -24.37 -1.17 12.38
CA LEU A 267 -24.00 -0.52 13.62
C LEU A 267 -25.22 -0.22 14.49
N GLN A 268 -26.32 0.26 13.92
CA GLN A 268 -27.61 0.44 14.62
C GLN A 268 -28.05 -0.86 15.29
N ARG A 269 -28.01 -1.99 14.56
CA ARG A 269 -28.44 -3.28 15.09
C ARG A 269 -27.60 -3.71 16.30
N ARG A 270 -26.28 -3.61 16.19
CA ARG A 270 -25.35 -3.96 17.27
C ARG A 270 -25.46 -3.00 18.45
N PHE A 271 -25.61 -1.70 18.19
CA PHE A 271 -25.83 -0.70 19.23
C PHE A 271 -27.10 -1.00 20.02
N ASN A 272 -28.22 -1.31 19.34
CA ASN A 272 -29.47 -1.67 20.00
C ASN A 272 -29.35 -2.95 20.84
N GLN A 273 -28.59 -3.93 20.36
CA GLN A 273 -28.33 -5.15 21.12
C GLN A 273 -27.55 -4.83 22.41
N VAL A 274 -26.46 -4.09 22.31
CA VAL A 274 -25.64 -3.71 23.45
C VAL A 274 -26.43 -2.83 24.44
N ALA A 275 -27.25 -1.91 23.94
CA ALA A 275 -28.13 -1.10 24.79
C ALA A 275 -29.16 -1.95 25.54
N ARG A 276 -29.70 -3.01 24.93
CA ARG A 276 -30.62 -3.95 25.60
C ARG A 276 -29.90 -4.78 26.66
N GLU A 277 -28.70 -5.27 26.37
CA GLU A 277 -27.85 -6.00 27.33
C GLU A 277 -27.48 -5.14 28.56
N ALA A 278 -27.42 -3.82 28.38
CA ALA A 278 -27.11 -2.86 29.43
C ALA A 278 -28.35 -2.18 30.04
N ASP A 279 -29.55 -2.75 29.89
CA ASP A 279 -30.83 -2.20 30.39
C ASP A 279 -31.07 -0.72 30.03
N GLY A 280 -30.61 -0.32 28.84
CA GLY A 280 -30.71 1.05 28.31
C GLY A 280 -29.59 1.99 28.72
N LEU A 281 -28.69 1.60 29.62
CA LEU A 281 -27.59 2.42 30.11
C LEU A 281 -26.32 2.20 29.28
N VAL A 282 -26.19 2.92 28.16
CA VAL A 282 -24.96 2.87 27.34
C VAL A 282 -23.86 3.71 27.99
N THR A 283 -22.82 3.06 28.51
CA THR A 283 -21.63 3.69 29.08
C THR A 283 -20.48 3.72 28.07
N PRO A 284 -19.35 4.39 28.37
CA PRO A 284 -18.15 4.30 27.55
C PRO A 284 -17.65 2.86 27.34
N MET A 285 -17.94 1.93 28.25
CA MET A 285 -17.53 0.52 28.09
C MET A 285 -18.25 -0.14 26.91
N GLU A 286 -19.55 0.09 26.74
CA GLU A 286 -20.34 -0.41 25.62
C GLU A 286 -19.85 0.16 24.28
N ILE A 287 -19.50 1.45 24.26
CA ILE A 287 -18.92 2.10 23.07
C ILE A 287 -17.54 1.51 22.77
N MET A 288 -16.72 1.22 23.79
CA MET A 288 -15.43 0.58 23.63
C MET A 288 -15.58 -0.83 23.06
N ARG A 289 -16.50 -1.64 23.58
CA ARG A 289 -16.81 -2.97 23.04
C ARG A 289 -17.16 -2.92 21.55
N LEU A 290 -17.96 -1.94 21.14
CA LEU A 290 -18.26 -1.71 19.72
C LEU A 290 -17.01 -1.31 18.93
N ALA A 291 -16.20 -0.37 19.45
CA ALA A 291 -14.98 0.08 18.79
C ALA A 291 -14.00 -1.09 18.54
N VAL A 292 -13.82 -1.96 19.55
CA VAL A 292 -13.02 -3.20 19.43
C VAL A 292 -13.60 -4.13 18.37
N ALA A 293 -14.92 -4.37 18.39
CA ALA A 293 -15.58 -5.26 17.44
C ALA A 293 -15.48 -4.75 15.98
N TYR A 294 -15.47 -3.43 15.79
CA TYR A 294 -15.32 -2.79 14.48
C TYR A 294 -13.86 -2.49 14.11
N GLN A 295 -12.90 -2.75 15.00
CA GLN A 295 -11.47 -2.48 14.81
C GLN A 295 -11.18 -1.02 14.44
N VAL A 296 -11.89 -0.10 15.11
CA VAL A 296 -11.74 1.34 14.95
C VAL A 296 -11.41 2.00 16.28
N THR A 297 -10.89 3.22 16.22
CA THR A 297 -10.62 3.97 17.44
C THR A 297 -11.91 4.28 18.19
N PHE A 298 -11.82 4.37 19.52
CA PHE A 298 -12.95 4.78 20.36
C PHE A 298 -13.54 6.13 19.91
N GLN A 299 -12.67 7.05 19.50
CA GLN A 299 -13.07 8.34 18.94
C GLN A 299 -13.91 8.16 17.66
N ALA A 300 -13.45 7.37 16.69
CA ALA A 300 -14.16 7.15 15.43
C ALA A 300 -15.54 6.52 15.68
N MET A 301 -15.62 5.51 16.56
CA MET A 301 -16.87 4.89 16.96
C MET A 301 -17.84 5.89 17.60
N THR A 302 -17.35 6.68 18.57
CA THR A 302 -18.17 7.69 19.27
C THR A 302 -18.72 8.72 18.28
N ILE A 303 -17.87 9.28 17.41
CA ILE A 303 -18.28 10.25 16.39
C ILE A 303 -19.27 9.64 15.40
N ARG A 304 -19.10 8.37 15.01
CA ARG A 304 -20.04 7.69 14.12
C ARG A 304 -21.41 7.52 14.77
N LEU A 305 -21.46 7.09 16.02
CA LEU A 305 -22.71 6.96 16.79
C LEU A 305 -23.41 8.32 16.99
N GLU A 306 -22.67 9.41 17.16
CA GLU A 306 -23.24 10.77 17.15
C GLU A 306 -23.85 11.14 15.79
N LYS A 307 -23.13 10.87 14.69
CA LYS A 307 -23.62 11.14 13.33
C LYS A 307 -24.89 10.35 13.01
N LEU A 308 -24.99 9.13 13.51
CA LEU A 308 -26.18 8.27 13.39
C LEU A 308 -27.27 8.58 14.43
N ARG A 309 -27.06 9.58 15.30
CA ARG A 309 -27.99 10.01 16.36
C ARG A 309 -28.30 8.93 17.40
N HIS A 310 -27.39 7.98 17.60
CA HIS A 310 -27.44 7.01 18.71
C HIS A 310 -26.86 7.60 20.00
N LEU A 311 -25.98 8.59 19.87
CA LEU A 311 -25.47 9.37 20.98
C LEU A 311 -25.80 10.86 20.78
N PRO A 312 -25.99 11.63 21.86
CA PRO A 312 -26.12 13.07 21.76
C PRO A 312 -24.90 13.69 21.08
N LYS A 313 -25.11 14.71 20.24
CA LYS A 313 -24.03 15.45 19.59
C LYS A 313 -23.06 16.03 20.64
N GLY A 314 -21.75 15.89 20.40
CA GLY A 314 -20.70 16.40 21.29
C GLY A 314 -20.42 15.50 22.50
N THR A 315 -20.86 14.25 22.49
CA THR A 315 -20.50 13.23 23.49
C THR A 315 -18.99 13.03 23.57
N TRP A 316 -18.29 12.94 22.44
CA TRP A 316 -16.84 12.84 22.39
C TRP A 316 -16.15 14.01 23.10
N GLY A 317 -16.56 15.25 22.78
CA GLY A 317 -16.02 16.45 23.41
C GLY A 317 -16.27 16.50 24.93
N ARG A 318 -17.45 16.05 25.38
CA ARG A 318 -17.76 15.94 26.81
C ARG A 318 -16.91 14.88 27.52
N LEU A 319 -16.63 13.75 26.88
CA LEU A 319 -15.77 12.71 27.44
C LEU A 319 -14.33 13.22 27.60
N LEU A 320 -13.79 13.89 26.58
CA LEU A 320 -12.48 14.54 26.66
C LEU A 320 -12.42 15.58 27.78
N GLY A 321 -13.44 16.46 27.89
CA GLY A 321 -13.50 17.48 28.93
C GLY A 321 -13.58 16.93 30.37
N LYS A 322 -14.03 15.68 30.53
CA LYS A 322 -14.04 14.95 31.81
C LYS A 322 -12.76 14.18 32.10
N GLY A 323 -11.73 14.33 31.26
CA GLY A 323 -10.44 13.64 31.44
C GLY A 323 -10.48 12.15 31.08
N PHE A 324 -11.41 11.72 30.22
CA PHE A 324 -11.46 10.33 29.78
C PHE A 324 -10.16 9.94 29.05
N LYS A 325 -9.38 9.03 29.63
CA LYS A 325 -8.14 8.52 29.05
C LYS A 325 -8.41 7.26 28.24
N VAL A 326 -8.43 7.42 26.92
CA VAL A 326 -8.66 6.31 25.98
C VAL A 326 -7.60 5.21 26.13
N SER A 327 -6.35 5.58 26.42
CA SER A 327 -5.22 4.65 26.61
C SER A 327 -5.35 3.72 27.82
N GLU A 328 -6.11 4.11 28.84
CA GLU A 328 -6.36 3.28 30.04
C GLU A 328 -7.61 2.40 29.87
N ALA A 329 -8.50 2.75 28.93
CA ALA A 329 -9.75 2.03 28.65
C ALA A 329 -9.66 1.09 27.44
N GLN A 330 -8.67 1.28 26.55
CA GLN A 330 -8.37 0.33 25.49
C GLN A 330 -7.70 -0.90 26.11
N MET A 331 -8.48 -1.98 26.29
CA MET A 331 -7.89 -3.32 26.26
C MET A 331 -7.11 -3.44 24.95
N PRO A 332 -5.93 -4.11 24.92
CA PRO A 332 -5.28 -4.45 23.66
C PRO A 332 -6.35 -5.11 22.80
N THR A 333 -6.78 -4.42 21.74
CA THR A 333 -7.70 -4.99 20.79
C THR A 333 -6.99 -6.26 20.33
N GLY A 334 -7.67 -7.40 20.37
CA GLY A 334 -7.12 -8.67 19.88
C GLY A 334 -6.82 -8.66 18.38
N LEU A 335 -6.68 -7.47 17.77
CA LEU A 335 -5.83 -7.19 16.62
C LEU A 335 -4.41 -7.69 16.94
N GLN A 336 -4.26 -9.02 16.94
CA GLN A 336 -3.04 -9.58 16.41
C GLN A 336 -2.94 -8.97 15.02
N SER A 337 -1.98 -8.06 14.85
CA SER A 337 -1.66 -7.57 13.54
C SER A 337 -1.53 -8.81 12.66
N ASN A 338 -2.40 -8.96 11.67
CA ASN A 338 -2.25 -10.03 10.68
C ASN A 338 -0.97 -9.80 9.82
N GLU A 339 -0.13 -8.85 10.22
CA GLU A 339 1.31 -8.78 10.01
C GLU A 339 2.02 -9.97 10.68
N LYS A 340 1.64 -11.21 10.38
CA LYS A 340 2.34 -12.43 10.85
C LYS A 340 3.84 -12.45 10.49
N THR A 341 4.28 -11.53 9.65
CA THR A 341 5.67 -11.39 9.23
C THR A 341 6.37 -10.15 9.80
N GLY A 342 5.64 -9.15 10.33
CA GLY A 342 6.19 -7.93 10.92
C GLY A 342 6.86 -6.94 9.94
N LEU A 343 6.82 -7.20 8.62
CA LEU A 343 7.59 -6.42 7.63
C LEU A 343 6.84 -5.24 7.04
N GLY A 344 5.55 -5.07 7.36
CA GLY A 344 4.69 -4.09 6.69
C GLY A 344 4.38 -4.39 5.21
N LEU A 345 4.95 -5.46 4.64
CA LEU A 345 4.74 -5.93 3.28
C LEU A 345 3.57 -6.93 3.19
N SER A 346 2.87 -6.96 2.06
CA SER A 346 1.80 -7.94 1.83
C SER A 346 2.36 -9.36 1.86
N MET A 347 1.51 -10.35 2.19
CA MET A 347 1.92 -11.76 2.11
C MET A 347 2.36 -12.09 0.68
N ARG A 348 1.55 -11.71 -0.32
CA ARG A 348 1.86 -11.91 -1.74
C ARG A 348 3.23 -11.34 -2.14
N TYR A 349 3.57 -10.13 -1.74
CA TYR A 349 4.89 -9.54 -2.02
C TYR A 349 6.02 -10.44 -1.50
N GLN A 350 5.90 -10.90 -0.26
CA GLN A 350 6.91 -11.76 0.37
C GLN A 350 7.00 -13.11 -0.34
N LEU A 351 5.86 -13.72 -0.72
CA LEU A 351 5.85 -14.97 -1.50
C LEU A 351 6.59 -14.79 -2.84
N LEU A 352 6.34 -13.69 -3.56
CA LEU A 352 7.00 -13.41 -4.84
C LEU A 352 8.50 -13.16 -4.68
N ALA A 353 8.91 -12.48 -3.61
CA ALA A 353 10.32 -12.27 -3.29
C ALA A 353 11.03 -13.58 -2.96
N CYS A 354 10.41 -14.45 -2.15
CA CYS A 354 10.95 -15.77 -1.82
C CYS A 354 11.08 -16.62 -3.10
N ARG A 355 10.04 -16.68 -3.92
CA ARG A 355 10.07 -17.46 -5.17
C ARG A 355 11.15 -16.98 -6.14
N ALA A 356 11.26 -15.66 -6.36
CA ALA A 356 12.32 -15.10 -7.20
C ALA A 356 13.72 -15.44 -6.67
N PHE A 357 13.89 -15.54 -5.34
CA PHE A 357 15.15 -15.94 -4.74
C PHE A 357 15.43 -17.44 -4.90
N GLU A 358 14.45 -18.31 -4.63
CA GLU A 358 14.59 -19.77 -4.82
C GLU A 358 14.87 -20.14 -6.28
N ASP A 359 14.23 -19.44 -7.23
CA ASP A 359 14.40 -19.66 -8.67
C ASP A 359 15.75 -19.11 -9.19
N GLY A 360 16.54 -18.43 -8.35
CA GLY A 360 17.85 -17.88 -8.71
C GLY A 360 17.82 -16.59 -9.52
N GLU A 361 16.64 -15.99 -9.70
CA GLU A 361 16.43 -14.75 -10.46
C GLU A 361 16.98 -13.51 -9.72
N ILE A 362 17.11 -13.58 -8.40
CA ILE A 362 17.67 -12.50 -7.58
C ILE A 362 18.75 -13.02 -6.62
N THR A 363 19.74 -12.18 -6.36
CA THR A 363 20.79 -12.49 -5.37
C THR A 363 20.25 -12.36 -3.94
N GLU A 364 20.92 -13.00 -2.98
CA GLU A 364 20.57 -12.90 -1.55
C GLU A 364 20.56 -11.43 -1.06
N SER A 365 21.48 -10.62 -1.57
CA SER A 365 21.52 -9.19 -1.22
C SER A 365 20.31 -8.43 -1.75
N HIS A 366 19.84 -8.81 -2.93
CA HIS A 366 18.65 -8.23 -3.53
C HIS A 366 17.39 -8.69 -2.78
N PHE A 367 17.30 -9.96 -2.43
CA PHE A 367 16.22 -10.52 -1.62
C PHE A 367 16.10 -9.81 -0.26
N ALA A 368 17.21 -9.66 0.47
CA ALA A 368 17.22 -8.91 1.74
C ALA A 368 16.76 -7.45 1.57
N ARG A 369 17.24 -6.77 0.51
CA ARG A 369 16.80 -5.40 0.18
C ARG A 369 15.31 -5.32 -0.11
N LEU A 370 14.75 -6.26 -0.86
CA LEU A 370 13.32 -6.29 -1.21
C LEU A 370 12.45 -6.48 0.02
N LEU A 371 12.90 -7.26 1.00
CA LEU A 371 12.20 -7.49 2.27
C LEU A 371 12.45 -6.39 3.32
N LEU A 372 13.30 -5.41 3.03
CA LEU A 372 13.72 -4.36 3.97
C LEU A 372 14.43 -4.93 5.22
N LEU A 373 15.19 -6.01 5.04
CA LEU A 373 15.88 -6.74 6.10
C LEU A 373 17.39 -6.79 5.86
N ASP A 374 18.14 -7.15 6.90
CA ASP A 374 19.48 -7.69 6.71
C ASP A 374 19.42 -9.12 6.16
N ARG A 375 20.60 -9.66 5.80
CA ARG A 375 20.69 -10.99 5.19
C ARG A 375 20.29 -12.12 6.13
N LEU A 376 20.55 -11.99 7.44
CA LEU A 376 20.21 -13.02 8.43
C LEU A 376 18.69 -13.10 8.61
N ASP A 377 18.04 -11.95 8.79
CA ASP A 377 16.59 -11.90 8.95
C ASP A 377 15.86 -12.33 7.68
N ALA A 378 16.38 -11.96 6.50
CA ALA A 378 15.85 -12.42 5.22
C ALA A 378 15.91 -13.95 5.10
N ARG A 379 17.01 -14.59 5.52
CA ARG A 379 17.09 -16.07 5.58
C ARG A 379 16.05 -16.66 6.51
N ALA A 380 15.77 -16.03 7.65
CA ALA A 380 14.73 -16.50 8.57
C ALA A 380 13.32 -16.39 7.98
N VAL A 381 13.03 -15.35 7.18
CA VAL A 381 11.77 -15.25 6.43
C VAL A 381 11.66 -16.36 5.38
N ARG A 382 12.74 -16.60 4.63
CA ARG A 382 12.84 -17.69 3.65
C ARG A 382 12.57 -19.05 4.30
N LEU A 383 13.19 -19.35 5.44
CA LEU A 383 13.01 -20.63 6.13
C LEU A 383 11.56 -20.85 6.56
N ARG A 384 10.91 -19.82 7.16
CA ARG A 384 9.48 -19.88 7.52
C ARG A 384 8.59 -20.17 6.30
N PHE A 385 8.95 -19.62 5.15
CA PHE A 385 8.23 -19.88 3.90
C PHE A 385 8.43 -21.32 3.41
N LEU A 386 9.66 -21.84 3.44
CA LEU A 386 9.96 -23.22 3.07
C LEU A 386 9.25 -24.21 4.02
N GLU A 387 9.26 -23.97 5.32
CA GLU A 387 8.53 -24.77 6.31
C GLU A 387 7.01 -24.79 6.03
N GLY A 388 6.44 -23.64 5.65
CA GLY A 388 5.04 -23.55 5.24
C GLY A 388 4.71 -24.25 3.92
N MET A 389 5.68 -24.36 2.99
CA MET A 389 5.52 -25.13 1.75
C MET A 389 5.62 -26.64 1.99
N VAL A 390 6.53 -27.09 2.86
CA VAL A 390 6.67 -28.52 3.20
C VAL A 390 5.39 -29.05 3.87
N ALA A 391 4.72 -28.23 4.68
CA ALA A 391 3.41 -28.59 5.25
C ALA A 391 2.30 -28.76 4.18
N ASN A 392 2.44 -28.13 3.00
CA ASN A 392 1.54 -28.34 1.86
C ASN A 392 1.97 -29.50 0.96
N ASP A 393 3.26 -29.81 0.83
CA ASP A 393 3.72 -31.02 0.11
C ASP A 393 3.26 -32.32 0.82
N GLU A 394 3.08 -32.29 2.14
CA GLU A 394 2.40 -33.37 2.87
C GLU A 394 0.89 -33.46 2.56
N LEU A 395 0.25 -32.38 2.07
CA LEU A 395 -1.14 -32.37 1.59
C LEU A 395 -1.26 -32.84 0.12
N ASP A 396 -0.20 -32.69 -0.68
CA ASP A 396 -0.14 -33.19 -2.08
C ASP A 396 -0.04 -34.72 -2.18
N GLY A 397 0.17 -35.41 -1.06
CA GLY A 397 0.09 -36.87 -0.96
C GLY A 397 -1.31 -37.47 -1.17
N GLY A 398 -2.36 -36.67 -1.43
CA GLY A 398 -3.75 -37.20 -1.44
C GLY A 398 -4.75 -36.64 -2.46
N LEU A 399 -4.50 -35.53 -3.16
CA LEU A 399 -5.58 -34.84 -3.91
C LEU A 399 -5.35 -34.55 -5.39
N PHE A 400 -4.14 -34.73 -5.94
CA PHE A 400 -3.86 -34.47 -7.37
C PHE A 400 -3.27 -35.64 -8.16
N SER A 401 -3.25 -36.85 -7.58
CA SER A 401 -2.81 -38.08 -8.25
C SER A 401 -3.97 -39.00 -8.64
N GLN A 402 -5.01 -38.48 -9.30
CA GLN A 402 -5.88 -39.31 -10.13
C GLN A 402 -5.93 -38.75 -11.54
N GLU A 403 -5.30 -39.51 -12.44
CA GLU A 403 -5.27 -39.31 -13.88
C GLU A 403 -6.66 -38.92 -14.43
N LEU A 404 -6.79 -37.70 -14.94
CA LEU A 404 -7.80 -37.36 -15.93
C LEU A 404 -7.46 -38.10 -17.23
N ARG A 405 -7.82 -39.39 -17.30
CA ARG A 405 -7.91 -40.11 -18.58
C ARG A 405 -9.17 -39.64 -19.30
N PRO A 406 -9.10 -39.26 -20.58
CA PRO A 406 -10.30 -38.99 -21.36
C PRO A 406 -10.99 -40.32 -21.68
N SER A 407 -12.22 -40.49 -21.20
CA SER A 407 -13.11 -41.58 -21.60
C SER A 407 -13.50 -41.39 -23.07
N VAL A 408 -12.85 -42.13 -23.96
CA VAL A 408 -13.31 -42.28 -25.35
C VAL A 408 -14.31 -43.43 -25.37
N GLU A 409 -15.60 -43.14 -25.26
CA GLU A 409 -16.64 -44.09 -25.64
C GLU A 409 -16.82 -44.05 -27.17
N THR A 410 -16.54 -45.18 -27.78
CA THR A 410 -16.78 -45.46 -29.19
C THR A 410 -18.25 -45.84 -29.36
N VAL A 411 -19.03 -44.99 -30.02
CA VAL A 411 -20.39 -45.32 -30.47
C VAL A 411 -20.29 -46.06 -31.80
N ALA A 412 -20.68 -47.34 -31.83
CA ALA A 412 -20.92 -48.09 -33.05
C ALA A 412 -22.33 -47.80 -33.60
N PRO A 413 -22.57 -47.81 -34.93
CA PRO A 413 -23.87 -47.49 -35.52
C PRO A 413 -24.76 -48.74 -35.60
N PRO A 414 -26.10 -48.61 -35.55
CA PRO A 414 -26.99 -49.74 -35.69
C PRO A 414 -27.25 -50.10 -37.15
N SER A 415 -27.53 -51.39 -37.36
CA SER A 415 -28.00 -52.04 -38.59
C SER A 415 -29.49 -51.83 -38.80
#